data_AF-A0A1H8NGY0-F1
#
_entry.id   AF-A0A1H8NGY0-F1
#
_cell.length_a   1.000
_cell.length_b   1.000
_cell.length_c   1.000
_cell.angle_alpha   90.00
_cell.angle_beta   90.00
_cell.angle_gamma   90.00
#
_symmetry.space_group_name_H-M   'P 1'
#
loop_
_entity.id
_entity.type
_entity.pdbx_description
1 polymer ?
#
loop_
_entity_poly.entity_id
_entity_poly.type
_entity_poly.pdbx_seq_one_letter_code
_entity_poly.pdbx_strand_id
1 'polypeptide(L)'
;MSVRLTIVTMMQEIAAEQNRKLPALTDDLVLHQSGFDSLCFAILVARLEDKLGVDPFTAADDAIFPVTLGDFIKAYENVPA
;
A
#
# COMPACT_ATOMS: atom_id res chain seq x y z
N MET A 1 9.04 6.35 -12.89
CA MET A 1 8.89 6.69 -11.46
C MET A 1 8.74 5.40 -10.70
N SER A 2 9.43 5.20 -9.58
CA SER A 2 9.36 3.94 -8.84
C SER A 2 8.00 3.81 -8.15
N VAL A 3 7.30 2.70 -8.38
CA VAL A 3 6.05 2.32 -7.72
C VAL A 3 6.12 2.53 -6.20
N ARG A 4 7.26 2.17 -5.59
CA ARG A 4 7.58 2.42 -4.18
C ARG A 4 7.32 3.86 -3.73
N LEU A 5 7.77 4.85 -4.51
CA LEU A 5 7.69 6.25 -4.14
C LEU A 5 6.22 6.72 -4.13
N THR A 6 5.44 6.29 -5.13
CA THR A 6 4.00 6.55 -5.20
C THR A 6 3.25 5.97 -4.00
N ILE A 7 3.54 4.72 -3.63
CA ILE A 7 2.91 4.05 -2.47
C ILE A 7 3.22 4.79 -1.17
N VAL A 8 4.50 5.13 -0.94
CA VAL A 8 4.94 5.84 0.26
C VAL A 8 4.28 7.22 0.35
N THR A 9 4.23 7.97 -0.76
CA THR A 9 3.56 9.26 -0.81
C THR A 9 2.07 9.14 -0.48
N MET A 10 1.36 8.19 -1.10
CA MET A 10 -0.07 8.00 -0.81
C MET A 10 -0.33 7.60 0.64
N MET A 11 0.51 6.73 1.22
CA MET A 11 0.39 6.38 2.63
C MET A 11 0.56 7.61 3.53
N GLN A 12 1.54 8.46 3.24
CA GLN A 12 1.74 9.70 4.00
C GLN A 12 0.54 10.64 3.86
N GLU A 13 -0.02 10.80 2.66
CA GLU A 13 -1.22 11.62 2.42
C GLU A 13 -2.42 11.08 3.19
N ILE A 14 -2.74 9.79 3.06
CA ILE A 14 -3.88 9.16 3.74
C ILE A 14 -3.73 9.25 5.26
N ALA A 15 -2.52 9.06 5.79
CA ALA A 15 -2.28 9.20 7.22
C ALA A 15 -2.41 10.63 7.72
N ALA A 16 -1.95 11.61 6.94
CA ALA A 16 -2.16 13.03 7.24
C ALA A 16 -3.65 13.39 7.20
N GLU A 17 -4.38 12.92 6.19
CA GLU A 17 -5.83 13.11 6.03
C GLU A 17 -6.61 12.48 7.19
N GLN A 18 -6.21 11.29 7.64
CA GLN A 18 -6.86 10.58 8.75
C GLN A 18 -6.29 10.92 10.13
N ASN A 19 -5.39 11.90 10.21
CA ASN A 19 -4.71 12.31 11.44
C ASN A 19 -4.04 11.14 12.19
N ARG A 20 -3.60 10.11 11.45
CA ARG A 20 -2.91 8.93 11.99
C ARG A 20 -1.41 9.21 12.05
N LYS A 21 -0.79 8.89 13.19
CA LYS A 21 0.68 8.87 13.29
C LYS A 21 1.20 7.60 12.65
N LEU A 22 1.75 7.72 11.44
CA LEU A 22 2.52 6.63 10.85
C LEU A 22 3.89 6.53 11.54
N PRO A 23 4.33 5.31 11.90
CA PRO A 23 5.73 5.03 12.18
C PRO A 23 6.58 5.26 10.91
N ALA A 24 7.89 5.04 11.00
CA ALA A 24 8.74 5.06 9.82
C ALA A 24 8.22 4.06 8.77
N LEU A 25 7.83 4.57 7.60
CA LEU A 25 7.41 3.82 6.41
C LEU A 25 8.59 3.02 5.86
N THR A 26 8.92 1.95 6.57
CA THR A 26 10.00 1.01 6.29
C THR A 26 9.40 -0.28 5.73
N ASP A 27 10.19 -1.02 4.96
CA ASP A 27 9.74 -2.27 4.34
C ASP A 27 9.32 -3.35 5.36
N ASP A 28 9.83 -3.28 6.59
CA ASP A 28 9.45 -4.14 7.71
C ASP A 28 8.16 -3.68 8.44
N LEU A 29 7.63 -2.50 8.08
CA LEU A 29 6.45 -1.94 8.73
C LEU A 29 5.23 -2.84 8.49
N VAL A 30 4.76 -3.49 9.55
CA VAL A 30 3.54 -4.29 9.51
C VAL A 30 2.33 -3.37 9.37
N LEU A 31 1.61 -3.51 8.26
CA LEU A 31 0.49 -2.65 7.90
C LEU A 31 -0.63 -2.71 8.94
N HIS A 32 -0.92 -3.93 9.39
CA HIS A 32 -1.91 -4.23 10.42
C HIS A 32 -1.54 -3.67 11.81
N GLN A 33 -0.24 -3.50 12.10
CA GLN A 33 0.22 -2.90 13.36
C GLN A 33 0.52 -1.40 13.25
N SER A 34 0.60 -0.87 12.03
CA SER A 34 0.86 0.54 11.75
C SER A 34 -0.33 1.45 12.06
N GLY A 35 -1.47 0.88 12.48
CA GLY A 35 -2.74 1.60 12.59
C GLY A 35 -3.37 1.91 11.23
N PHE A 36 -2.92 1.24 10.16
CA PHE A 36 -3.65 1.26 8.90
C PHE A 36 -4.76 0.22 9.01
N ASP A 37 -5.95 0.68 9.40
CA ASP A 37 -7.15 -0.16 9.41
C ASP A 37 -7.53 -0.57 7.99
N SER A 38 -8.38 -1.60 7.87
CA SER A 38 -8.85 -2.14 6.58
C SER A 38 -9.42 -1.05 5.65
N LEU A 39 -10.01 0.02 6.20
CA LEU A 39 -10.51 1.16 5.42
C LEU A 39 -9.37 2.01 4.82
N CYS A 40 -8.33 2.32 5.59
CA CYS A 40 -7.16 3.03 5.08
C CYS A 40 -6.50 2.23 3.95
N PHE A 41 -6.49 0.92 4.11
CA PHE A 41 -5.98 -0.02 3.13
C PHE A 41 -6.79 0.00 1.83
N ALA A 42 -8.11 -0.11 1.92
CA ALA A 42 -9.00 -0.04 0.76
C ALA A 42 -8.85 1.29 0.00
N ILE A 43 -8.72 2.42 0.72
CA ILE A 43 -8.50 3.74 0.11
C ILE A 43 -7.14 3.80 -0.60
N LEU A 44 -6.09 3.26 0.02
CA LEU A 44 -4.74 3.21 -0.57
C LEU A 44 -4.74 2.39 -1.85
N VAL A 45 -5.30 1.18 -1.79
CA VAL A 45 -5.41 0.26 -2.93
C VAL A 45 -6.20 0.91 -4.06
N ALA A 46 -7.37 1.49 -3.78
CA ALA A 46 -8.19 2.14 -4.80
C ALA A 46 -7.50 3.36 -5.46
N ARG A 47 -6.79 4.19 -4.67
CA ARG A 47 -6.00 5.31 -5.24
C ARG A 47 -4.83 4.82 -6.08
N LEU A 48 -4.17 3.73 -5.66
CA LEU A 48 -3.07 3.12 -6.41
C LEU A 48 -3.56 2.50 -7.71
N GLU A 49 -4.69 1.80 -7.69
CA GLU A 49 -5.33 1.26 -8.89
C GLU A 49 -5.69 2.38 -9.87
N ASP A 50 -6.25 3.50 -9.42
CA ASP A 50 -6.56 4.66 -10.28
C ASP A 50 -5.28 5.29 -10.90
N LYS A 51 -4.19 5.37 -10.11
CA LYS A 51 -2.93 6.00 -10.55
C LYS A 51 -2.02 5.12 -11.39
N LEU A 52 -1.92 3.84 -11.03
CA LEU A 52 -1.00 2.87 -11.64
C LEU A 52 -1.73 1.97 -12.64
N GLY A 53 -3.06 1.88 -12.56
CA GLY A 53 -3.87 1.00 -13.40
C GLY A 53 -3.77 -0.48 -13.04
N VAL A 54 -3.14 -0.82 -11.91
CA VAL A 54 -2.88 -2.20 -11.50
C VAL A 54 -3.31 -2.42 -10.06
N ASP A 55 -3.95 -3.57 -9.81
CA ASP A 55 -4.28 -4.04 -8.47
C ASP A 55 -3.83 -5.49 -8.26
N PRO A 56 -2.75 -5.73 -7.49
CA PRO A 56 -2.24 -7.07 -7.23
C PRO A 56 -3.17 -7.90 -6.32
N PHE A 57 -4.14 -7.28 -5.62
CA PHE A 57 -5.05 -7.97 -4.71
C PHE A 57 -6.26 -8.59 -5.41
N THR A 58 -6.73 -7.98 -6.49
CA THR A 58 -7.87 -8.45 -7.28
C THR A 58 -7.43 -9.44 -8.36
N ALA A 59 -6.19 -9.35 -8.84
CA ALA A 59 -5.67 -10.20 -9.92
C ALA A 59 -5.21 -11.60 -9.46
N ALA A 60 -4.94 -11.80 -8.17
CA ALA A 60 -4.44 -13.08 -7.65
C ALA A 60 -5.57 -13.85 -6.94
N ASP A 61 -5.98 -14.99 -7.52
CA ASP A 61 -6.89 -15.97 -6.88
C ASP A 61 -6.29 -16.53 -5.57
N ASP A 62 -4.97 -16.40 -5.41
CA ASP A 62 -4.17 -16.68 -4.21
C ASP A 62 -3.46 -15.40 -3.71
N ALA A 63 -4.16 -14.26 -3.67
CA ALA A 63 -3.59 -12.99 -3.23
C ALA A 63 -3.08 -13.11 -1.77
N ILE A 64 -1.77 -13.30 -1.61
CA ILE A 64 -1.11 -13.18 -0.31
C ILE A 64 -1.25 -11.73 0.10
N PHE A 65 -2.12 -11.48 1.09
CA PHE A 65 -2.26 -10.15 1.65
C PHE A 65 -0.94 -9.77 2.32
N PRO A 66 -0.26 -8.73 1.84
CA PRO A 66 1.04 -8.33 2.32
C PRO A 66 0.90 -7.91 3.76
N VAL A 67 1.71 -8.56 4.61
CA VAL A 67 1.71 -8.27 6.04
C VAL A 67 2.49 -6.98 6.30
N THR A 68 3.51 -6.69 5.48
CA THR A 68 4.37 -5.52 5.60
C THR A 68 4.33 -4.62 4.37
N LEU A 69 4.71 -3.35 4.58
CA LEU A 69 4.83 -2.36 3.51
C LEU A 69 5.78 -2.82 2.40
N GLY A 70 6.87 -3.51 2.75
CA GLY A 70 7.82 -4.04 1.78
C GLY A 70 7.22 -5.11 0.88
N ASP A 71 6.37 -5.97 1.44
CA ASP A 71 5.65 -6.99 0.68
C ASP A 71 4.61 -6.35 -0.24
N PHE A 72 3.91 -5.33 0.26
CA PHE A 72 2.96 -4.55 -0.54
C PHE A 72 3.63 -3.85 -1.72
N ILE A 73 4.76 -3.17 -1.50
CA ILE A 73 5.52 -2.52 -2.57
C ILE A 73 6.01 -3.55 -3.60
N LYS A 74 6.52 -4.70 -3.15
CA LYS A 74 6.95 -5.78 -4.04
C LYS A 74 5.81 -6.35 -4.85
N ALA A 75 4.61 -6.46 -4.29
CA ALA A 75 3.43 -6.91 -5.01
C ALA A 75 3.14 -5.99 -6.20
N TYR A 76 3.10 -4.67 -5.99
CA TYR A 76 2.91 -3.72 -7.09
C TYR A 76 4.11 -3.61 -8.03
N GLU A 77 5.34 -3.79 -7.55
CA GLU A 77 6.54 -3.76 -8.39
C GLU A 77 6.66 -4.99 -9.30
N ASN A 78 6.13 -6.14 -8.87
CA ASN A 78 6.10 -7.38 -9.65
C ASN A 78 4.98 -7.44 -10.68
N VAL A 79 3.96 -6.57 -10.61
CA VAL A 79 2.96 -6.47 -11.67
C VAL A 79 3.59 -5.66 -12.81
N PRO A 80 3.87 -6.26 -13.98
CA PRO A 80 4.37 -5.49 -15.11
C PRO A 80 3.30 -4.49 -15.55
N ALA A 81 3.66 -3.20 -15.52
CA ALA A 81 2.84 -2.09 -16.02
C ALA A 81 2.65 -2.15 -17.55
#